data_AF-A0A7Z0Q4W9-F1
#
_entry.id   AF-A0A7Z0Q4W9-F1
#
_cell.length_a   1.000
_cell.length_b   1.000
_cell.length_c   1.000
_cell.angle_alpha   90.00
_cell.angle_beta   90.00
_cell.angle_gamma   90.00
#
_symmetry.space_group_name_H-M   'P 1'
#
loop_
_entity.id
_entity.type
_entity.pdbx_description
1 polymer ?
#
loop_
_entity_poly.entity_id
_entity_poly.type
_entity_poly.pdbx_seq_one_letter_code
_entity_poly.pdbx_strand_id
1 'polypeptide(L)'
;MELFANLAHGFAVAFSPINLLMCLIGALVGTLVGVLPGIGTIATVAMLLPITFGLPPVGALIMLAGIYYGAQYGGSTTSILVNIPGEATSVVTAIDGHQMAKQGRAGPALAIAAIGSFFAGCVATVLIAVLGAPLTKLALAFGPAEYFSLMVLGLIFAVVLAKGSVLKAIAMIVFGLLLSIVGSDIETGASRMAFNIPELADGLGFATVAMGVFGFAEIIRNLDAGAEMNRDLVQQKITGLMPTRKDLTDSAPAILRGTVLGSILGILPGGGAVIASFAAYTLEKKLAKNPSRFGRGAIEGVAGPESANNAAAQTSFIPLLTLGIPPNAVMALMVGAMTIHGIVPGPQVMQKQPDLVWGMIASMWIGNLMLIIINLPLVGIWVRLLRVPYRLMFPSIVIFCAIGIYSVNNAPVDVILAGVFGLVGYWLIKHDFEPAPLLLGMVLGPLMEENLRRALLISRGDWSVFLTRPLSAVLLAIAAFLLILTVLPVLRAKRDEVFTESEN
;
A
#
# COMPACT_ATOMS: atom_id res chain seq x y z
N MET A 1 -11.19 -15.74 -25.51
CA MET A 1 -12.31 -14.90 -25.98
C MET A 1 -12.91 -14.11 -24.82
N GLU A 2 -13.23 -14.74 -23.68
CA GLU A 2 -13.75 -14.03 -22.49
C GLU A 2 -12.82 -12.93 -21.95
N LEU A 3 -11.50 -13.17 -21.86
CA LEU A 3 -10.55 -12.16 -21.39
C LEU A 3 -10.58 -10.87 -22.22
N PHE A 4 -10.64 -10.99 -23.56
CA PHE A 4 -10.69 -9.83 -24.44
C PHE A 4 -12.03 -9.09 -24.32
N ALA A 5 -13.14 -9.81 -24.18
CA ALA A 5 -14.45 -9.20 -23.94
C ALA A 5 -14.50 -8.45 -22.62
N ASN A 6 -13.96 -9.05 -21.56
CA ASN A 6 -13.86 -8.43 -20.25
C ASN A 6 -12.96 -7.18 -20.24
N LEU A 7 -11.83 -7.22 -20.96
CA LEU A 7 -10.97 -6.06 -21.13
C LEU A 7 -11.65 -4.95 -21.94
N ALA A 8 -12.34 -5.30 -23.03
CA ALA A 8 -13.11 -4.32 -23.81
C ALA A 8 -14.19 -3.64 -22.97
N HIS A 9 -14.89 -4.42 -22.14
CA HIS A 9 -15.85 -3.91 -21.17
C HIS A 9 -15.18 -2.98 -20.13
N GLY A 10 -14.05 -3.41 -19.57
CA GLY A 10 -13.28 -2.61 -18.63
C GLY A 10 -12.83 -1.27 -19.22
N PHE A 11 -12.37 -1.25 -20.47
CA PHE A 11 -12.03 -0.01 -21.17
C PHE A 11 -13.25 0.87 -21.39
N ALA A 12 -14.41 0.31 -21.75
CA ALA A 12 -15.64 1.11 -21.89
C ALA A 12 -16.02 1.81 -20.58
N VAL A 13 -15.88 1.12 -19.44
CA VAL A 13 -16.10 1.71 -18.12
C VAL A 13 -15.02 2.75 -17.78
N ALA A 14 -13.74 2.43 -18.01
CA ALA A 14 -12.61 3.30 -17.65
C ALA A 14 -12.55 4.59 -18.49
N PHE A 15 -12.94 4.54 -19.76
CA PHE A 15 -13.02 5.72 -20.64
C PHE A 15 -14.24 6.61 -20.39
N SER A 16 -15.13 6.23 -19.46
CA SER A 16 -16.19 7.13 -19.03
C SER A 16 -15.59 8.44 -18.50
N PRO A 17 -16.12 9.62 -18.91
CA PRO A 17 -15.55 10.92 -18.52
C PRO A 17 -15.38 11.09 -17.01
N ILE A 18 -16.31 10.56 -16.22
CA ILE A 18 -16.23 10.61 -14.76
C ILE A 18 -15.05 9.78 -14.24
N ASN A 19 -14.83 8.57 -14.77
CA ASN A 19 -13.76 7.68 -14.32
C ASN A 19 -12.38 8.17 -14.77
N LEU A 20 -12.28 8.76 -15.97
CA LEU A 20 -11.07 9.45 -16.41
C LEU A 20 -10.74 10.63 -15.51
N LEU A 21 -11.74 11.43 -15.13
CA LEU A 21 -11.57 12.55 -14.21
C LEU A 21 -11.13 12.07 -12.82
N MET A 22 -11.76 11.01 -12.29
CA MET A 22 -11.39 10.42 -11.00
C MET A 22 -9.97 9.84 -11.03
N CYS A 23 -9.58 9.18 -12.12
CA CYS A 23 -8.22 8.68 -12.32
C CYS A 23 -7.20 9.83 -12.37
N LEU A 24 -7.51 10.90 -13.11
CA LEU A 24 -6.67 12.09 -13.21
C LEU A 24 -6.52 12.80 -11.87
N ILE A 25 -7.62 13.03 -11.14
CA ILE A 25 -7.61 13.62 -9.80
C ILE A 25 -6.78 12.74 -8.86
N GLY A 26 -7.03 11.44 -8.86
CA GLY A 26 -6.30 10.50 -8.01
C GLY A 26 -4.79 10.52 -8.31
N ALA A 27 -4.41 10.41 -9.58
CA ALA A 27 -3.01 10.46 -10.01
C ALA A 27 -2.34 11.80 -9.67
N LEU A 28 -3.03 12.92 -9.87
CA LEU A 28 -2.52 14.25 -9.57
C LEU A 28 -2.33 14.47 -8.07
N VAL A 29 -3.35 14.17 -7.27
CA VAL A 29 -3.31 14.34 -5.81
C VAL A 29 -2.33 13.36 -5.19
N GLY A 30 -2.31 12.10 -5.64
CA GLY A 30 -1.32 11.11 -5.22
C GLY A 30 0.09 11.59 -5.49
N THR A 31 0.37 12.09 -6.69
CA THR A 31 1.69 12.65 -7.05
C THR A 31 2.01 13.87 -6.19
N LEU A 32 1.06 14.79 -6.03
CA LEU A 32 1.22 16.00 -5.22
C LEU A 32 1.64 15.65 -3.79
N VAL A 33 0.93 14.72 -3.15
CA VAL A 33 1.24 14.34 -1.76
C VAL A 33 2.49 13.45 -1.68
N GLY A 34 2.71 12.54 -2.62
CA GLY A 34 3.91 11.70 -2.66
C GLY A 34 5.21 12.48 -2.84
N VAL A 35 5.16 13.65 -3.49
CA VAL A 35 6.30 14.56 -3.57
C VAL A 35 6.59 15.26 -2.23
N LEU A 36 5.60 15.41 -1.35
CA LEU A 36 5.79 16.10 -0.07
C LEU A 36 6.63 15.23 0.88
N PRO A 37 7.82 15.69 1.31
CA PRO A 37 8.67 14.89 2.19
C PRO A 37 7.99 14.69 3.54
N GLY A 38 8.09 13.48 4.08
CA GLY A 38 7.53 13.14 5.39
C GLY A 38 6.05 12.77 5.37
N ILE A 39 5.38 12.72 4.21
CA ILE A 39 4.03 12.15 4.12
C ILE A 39 4.10 10.86 3.31
N GLY A 40 3.88 9.73 3.98
CA GLY A 40 3.83 8.43 3.33
C GLY A 40 2.58 8.24 2.48
N THR A 41 2.62 7.25 1.61
CA THR A 41 1.52 6.76 0.78
C THR A 41 0.36 6.24 1.63
N ILE A 42 0.63 5.53 2.72
CA ILE A 42 -0.41 5.04 3.64
C ILE A 42 -1.18 6.22 4.24
N ALA A 43 -0.46 7.24 4.71
CA ALA A 43 -1.04 8.47 5.24
C ALA A 43 -1.87 9.19 4.17
N THR A 44 -1.32 9.33 2.96
CA THR A 44 -2.00 9.96 1.82
C THR A 44 -3.33 9.28 1.49
N VAL A 45 -3.34 7.95 1.35
CA VAL A 45 -4.55 7.19 1.04
C VAL A 45 -5.54 7.29 2.20
N ALA A 46 -5.09 7.22 3.45
CA ALA A 46 -5.96 7.35 4.62
C ALA A 46 -6.63 8.73 4.70
N MET A 47 -5.88 9.81 4.46
CA MET A 47 -6.38 11.19 4.48
C MET A 47 -7.39 11.49 3.36
N LEU A 48 -7.22 10.87 2.19
CA LEU A 48 -8.06 11.10 1.02
C LEU A 48 -9.23 10.12 0.91
N LEU A 49 -9.24 9.07 1.74
CA LEU A 49 -10.30 8.08 1.77
C LEU A 49 -11.70 8.69 1.92
N PRO A 50 -11.96 9.67 2.82
CA PRO A 50 -13.31 10.22 2.97
C PRO A 50 -13.85 10.94 1.75
N ILE A 51 -12.97 11.50 0.90
CA ILE A 51 -13.38 12.17 -0.34
C ILE A 51 -14.08 11.18 -1.29
N THR A 52 -13.80 9.88 -1.15
CA THR A 52 -14.37 8.87 -2.04
C THR A 52 -15.81 8.50 -1.68
N PHE A 53 -16.29 8.80 -0.48
CA PHE A 53 -17.58 8.28 0.01
C PHE A 53 -18.78 8.85 -0.72
N GLY A 54 -18.67 10.09 -1.22
CA GLY A 54 -19.69 10.69 -2.08
C GLY A 54 -19.63 10.24 -3.55
N LEU A 55 -18.66 9.40 -3.93
CA LEU A 55 -18.44 8.97 -5.31
C LEU A 55 -19.03 7.58 -5.59
N PRO A 56 -19.37 7.29 -6.86
CA PRO A 56 -19.70 5.93 -7.28
C PRO A 56 -18.54 4.97 -6.97
N PRO A 57 -18.81 3.71 -6.55
CA PRO A 57 -17.76 2.80 -6.08
C PRO A 57 -16.63 2.54 -7.08
N VAL A 58 -16.96 2.46 -8.38
CA VAL A 58 -15.97 2.30 -9.45
C VAL A 58 -15.03 3.51 -9.49
N GLY A 59 -15.59 4.73 -9.53
CA GLY A 59 -14.81 5.96 -9.56
C GLY A 59 -13.98 6.17 -8.29
N ALA A 60 -14.54 5.82 -7.12
CA ALA A 60 -13.87 5.87 -5.83
C ALA A 60 -12.59 5.00 -5.81
N LEU A 61 -12.70 3.73 -6.21
CA LEU A 61 -11.55 2.82 -6.24
C LEU A 61 -10.54 3.19 -7.32
N ILE A 62 -10.99 3.66 -8.49
CA ILE A 62 -10.10 4.20 -9.53
C ILE A 62 -9.32 5.40 -8.99
N MET A 63 -9.97 6.31 -8.27
CA MET A 63 -9.31 7.46 -7.65
C MET A 63 -8.29 7.01 -6.60
N LEU A 64 -8.65 6.11 -5.69
CA LEU A 64 -7.74 5.58 -4.66
C LEU A 64 -6.56 4.85 -5.27
N ALA A 65 -6.77 4.04 -6.31
CA ALA A 65 -5.70 3.38 -7.04
C ALA A 65 -4.78 4.42 -7.69
N GLY A 66 -5.34 5.46 -8.31
CA GLY A 66 -4.59 6.61 -8.84
C GLY A 66 -3.78 7.33 -7.77
N ILE A 67 -4.33 7.53 -6.57
CA ILE A 67 -3.62 8.11 -5.42
C ILE A 67 -2.43 7.22 -5.04
N TYR A 68 -2.66 5.91 -4.95
CA TYR A 68 -1.62 4.96 -4.57
C TYR A 68 -0.45 4.97 -5.57
N TYR A 69 -0.74 4.87 -6.87
CA TYR A 69 0.31 4.89 -7.89
C TYR A 69 0.97 6.27 -7.99
N GLY A 70 0.19 7.34 -7.90
CA GLY A 70 0.71 8.70 -7.91
C GLY A 70 1.66 8.95 -6.75
N ALA A 71 1.33 8.47 -5.55
CA ALA A 71 2.20 8.59 -4.39
C ALA A 71 3.53 7.85 -4.58
N GLN A 72 3.53 6.66 -5.20
CA GLN A 72 4.75 5.92 -5.51
C GLN A 72 5.64 6.67 -6.51
N TYR A 73 5.07 7.23 -7.59
CA TYR A 73 5.80 8.04 -8.56
C TYR A 73 6.33 9.34 -7.92
N GLY A 74 5.50 10.03 -7.13
CA GLY A 74 5.90 11.25 -6.42
C GLY A 74 7.03 10.99 -5.41
N GLY A 75 6.96 9.89 -4.68
CA GLY A 75 7.97 9.48 -3.70
C GLY A 75 9.35 9.25 -4.33
N SER A 76 9.40 8.69 -5.55
CA SER A 76 10.65 8.55 -6.31
C SER A 76 11.28 9.91 -6.63
N THR A 77 10.46 10.92 -6.95
CA THR A 77 10.93 12.28 -7.26
C THR A 77 11.63 12.91 -6.05
N THR A 78 11.02 12.80 -4.87
CA THR A 78 11.60 13.32 -3.62
C THR A 78 12.85 12.54 -3.21
N SER A 79 12.83 11.21 -3.38
CA SER A 79 13.99 10.36 -3.09
C SER A 79 15.20 10.74 -3.96
N ILE A 80 14.99 10.95 -5.27
CA ILE A 80 16.04 11.34 -6.22
C ILE A 80 16.55 12.77 -5.95
N LEU A 81 15.66 13.72 -5.75
CA LEU A 81 16.05 15.14 -5.73
C LEU A 81 16.56 15.61 -4.36
N VAL A 82 16.03 15.07 -3.27
CA VAL A 82 16.31 15.58 -1.91
C VAL A 82 16.78 14.52 -0.92
N ASN A 83 16.89 13.26 -1.31
CA ASN A 83 17.35 12.16 -0.43
C ASN A 83 16.51 12.00 0.84
N ILE A 84 15.23 12.36 0.78
CA ILE A 84 14.28 12.18 1.88
C ILE A 84 13.21 11.24 1.36
N PRO A 85 13.42 9.92 1.46
CA PRO A 85 12.44 8.95 0.99
C PRO A 85 11.15 9.08 1.81
N GLY A 86 10.01 9.20 1.11
CA GLY A 86 8.69 9.21 1.74
C GLY A 86 8.20 7.81 2.10
N GLU A 87 8.79 6.77 1.51
CA GLU A 87 8.41 5.37 1.67
C GLU A 87 9.64 4.47 1.81
N ALA A 88 9.48 3.35 2.53
CA ALA A 88 10.56 2.37 2.67
C ALA A 88 10.97 1.75 1.31
N THR A 89 10.05 1.69 0.34
CA THR A 89 10.32 1.19 -1.01
C THR A 89 11.22 2.12 -1.82
N SER A 90 11.17 3.44 -1.57
CA SER A 90 11.91 4.44 -2.34
C SER A 90 13.28 4.79 -1.74
N VAL A 91 13.60 4.29 -0.53
CA VAL A 91 14.92 4.38 0.10
C VAL A 91 15.99 3.86 -0.85
N VAL A 92 15.74 2.69 -1.46
CA VAL A 92 16.66 2.03 -2.37
C VAL A 92 16.96 2.88 -3.60
N THR A 93 15.92 3.55 -4.13
CA THR A 93 16.05 4.48 -5.26
C THR A 93 16.88 5.70 -4.90
N ALA A 94 16.79 6.19 -3.66
CA ALA A 94 17.57 7.33 -3.19
C ALA A 94 19.09 7.06 -3.25
N ILE A 95 19.52 5.82 -2.98
CA ILE A 95 20.93 5.40 -2.93
C ILE A 95 21.70 5.83 -4.21
N ASP A 96 21.19 5.45 -5.39
CA ASP A 96 21.83 5.78 -6.66
C ASP A 96 21.18 6.99 -7.34
N GLY A 97 19.86 7.16 -7.20
CA GLY A 97 19.13 8.27 -7.83
C GLY A 97 19.58 9.63 -7.33
N HIS A 98 19.82 9.77 -6.02
CA HIS A 98 20.31 11.02 -5.46
C HIS A 98 21.76 11.33 -5.87
N GLN A 99 22.60 10.31 -5.99
CA GLN A 99 23.96 10.48 -6.49
C GLN A 99 23.97 10.92 -7.97
N MET A 100 23.08 10.36 -8.80
CA MET A 100 22.88 10.84 -10.17
C MET A 100 22.42 12.30 -10.19
N ALA A 101 21.52 12.70 -9.29
CA ALA A 101 21.07 14.08 -9.18
C ALA A 101 22.21 15.04 -8.80
N LYS A 102 23.07 14.68 -7.83
CA LYS A 102 24.27 15.45 -7.47
C LYS A 102 25.26 15.62 -8.63
N GLN A 103 25.31 14.65 -9.54
CA GLN A 103 26.15 14.69 -10.74
C GLN A 103 25.53 15.49 -11.90
N GLY A 104 24.43 16.22 -11.68
CA GLY A 104 23.71 16.95 -12.72
C GLY A 104 22.86 16.07 -13.64
N ARG A 105 22.68 14.79 -13.30
CA ARG A 105 21.90 13.79 -14.06
C ARG A 105 20.55 13.47 -13.43
N ALA A 106 19.93 14.45 -12.77
CA ALA A 106 18.61 14.32 -12.18
C ALA A 106 17.52 14.00 -13.22
N GLY A 107 17.57 14.63 -14.40
CA GLY A 107 16.62 14.42 -15.49
C GLY A 107 16.54 12.95 -15.95
N PRO A 108 17.68 12.35 -16.36
CA PRO A 108 17.70 10.93 -16.73
C PRO A 108 17.28 9.98 -15.62
N ALA A 109 17.64 10.27 -14.36
CA ALA A 109 17.21 9.44 -13.21
C ALA A 109 15.69 9.44 -13.05
N LEU A 110 15.06 10.62 -13.07
CA LEU A 110 13.60 10.77 -12.99
C LEU A 110 12.89 10.14 -14.19
N ALA A 111 13.43 10.31 -15.39
CA ALA A 111 12.87 9.73 -16.61
C ALA A 111 12.91 8.21 -16.60
N ILE A 112 14.04 7.61 -16.22
CA ILE A 112 14.15 6.16 -16.12
C ILE A 112 13.30 5.59 -15.00
N ALA A 113 13.19 6.27 -13.86
CA ALA A 113 12.26 5.89 -12.79
C ALA A 113 10.80 5.86 -13.32
N ALA A 114 10.36 6.91 -14.02
CA ALA A 114 9.01 6.96 -14.59
C ALA A 114 8.77 5.91 -15.69
N ILE A 115 9.74 5.73 -16.61
CA ILE A 115 9.64 4.74 -17.69
C ILE A 115 9.63 3.32 -17.13
N GLY A 116 10.51 3.02 -16.18
CA GLY A 116 10.58 1.73 -15.52
C GLY A 116 9.30 1.42 -14.75
N SER A 117 8.73 2.41 -14.07
CA SER A 117 7.46 2.30 -13.35
C SER A 117 6.28 2.07 -14.29
N PHE A 118 6.26 2.75 -15.44
CA PHE A 118 5.19 2.60 -16.44
C PHE A 118 5.23 1.25 -17.13
N PHE A 119 6.43 0.79 -17.53
CA PHE A 119 6.59 -0.54 -18.11
C PHE A 119 6.19 -1.61 -17.10
N ALA A 120 6.69 -1.51 -15.86
CA ALA A 120 6.34 -2.41 -14.78
C ALA A 120 4.83 -2.44 -14.53
N GLY A 121 4.18 -1.27 -14.56
CA GLY A 121 2.74 -1.16 -14.40
C GLY A 121 1.96 -1.79 -15.53
N CYS A 122 2.37 -1.55 -16.79
CA CYS A 122 1.74 -2.20 -17.94
C CYS A 122 1.80 -3.73 -17.85
N VAL A 123 2.97 -4.28 -17.48
CA VAL A 123 3.16 -5.73 -17.31
C VAL A 123 2.37 -6.27 -16.12
N ALA A 124 2.41 -5.59 -14.97
CA ALA A 124 1.65 -5.97 -13.79
C ALA A 124 0.13 -5.98 -14.07
N THR A 125 -0.38 -4.99 -14.81
CA THR A 125 -1.79 -4.93 -15.21
C THR A 125 -2.19 -6.12 -16.10
N VAL A 126 -1.31 -6.51 -17.04
CA VAL A 126 -1.52 -7.75 -17.83
C VAL A 126 -1.55 -8.98 -16.92
N LEU A 127 -0.63 -9.07 -15.95
CA LEU A 127 -0.62 -10.18 -14.99
C LEU A 127 -1.89 -10.21 -14.15
N ILE A 128 -2.41 -9.06 -13.69
CA ILE A 128 -3.68 -8.99 -12.96
C ILE A 128 -4.83 -9.52 -13.84
N ALA A 129 -4.93 -9.07 -15.09
CA ALA A 129 -5.98 -9.48 -16.02
C ALA A 129 -5.92 -10.99 -16.32
N VAL A 130 -4.71 -11.56 -16.45
CA VAL A 130 -4.52 -12.98 -16.76
C VAL A 130 -4.68 -13.87 -15.52
N LEU A 131 -4.14 -13.47 -14.37
CA LEU A 131 -4.18 -14.25 -13.13
C LEU A 131 -5.52 -14.13 -12.39
N GLY A 132 -6.33 -13.11 -12.70
CA GLY A 132 -7.63 -12.91 -12.07
C GLY A 132 -8.54 -14.14 -12.19
N ALA A 133 -8.67 -14.71 -13.39
CA ALA A 133 -9.53 -15.87 -13.63
C ALA A 133 -9.08 -17.15 -12.89
N PRO A 134 -7.83 -17.63 -12.99
CA PRO A 134 -7.39 -18.83 -12.29
C PRO A 134 -7.43 -18.68 -10.77
N LEU A 135 -7.06 -17.50 -10.24
CA LEU A 135 -7.12 -17.25 -8.80
C LEU A 135 -8.56 -17.15 -8.29
N THR A 136 -9.48 -16.57 -9.06
CA THR A 136 -10.90 -16.58 -8.71
C THR A 136 -11.44 -18.01 -8.63
N LYS A 137 -11.08 -18.89 -9.59
CA LYS A 137 -11.49 -20.31 -9.55
C LYS A 137 -10.95 -21.04 -8.32
N LEU A 138 -9.69 -20.80 -7.97
CA LEU A 138 -9.09 -21.35 -6.76
C LEU A 138 -9.84 -20.86 -5.51
N ALA A 139 -10.12 -19.58 -5.45
CA ALA A 139 -10.74 -18.95 -4.28
C ALA A 139 -12.24 -19.30 -4.13
N LEU A 140 -12.93 -19.68 -5.21
CA LEU A 140 -14.27 -20.26 -5.14
C LEU A 140 -14.30 -21.67 -4.54
N ALA A 141 -13.16 -22.36 -4.49
CA ALA A 141 -13.06 -23.66 -3.80
C ALA A 141 -12.95 -23.51 -2.27
N PHE A 142 -12.81 -22.29 -1.75
CA PHE A 142 -12.58 -22.03 -0.34
C PHE A 142 -13.92 -21.94 0.40
N GLY A 143 -14.04 -22.69 1.49
CA GLY A 143 -15.14 -22.55 2.44
C GLY A 143 -14.77 -21.62 3.60
N PRO A 144 -15.68 -21.45 4.58
CA PRO A 144 -15.45 -20.57 5.73
C PRO A 144 -14.19 -20.94 6.55
N ALA A 145 -13.91 -22.24 6.69
CA ALA A 145 -12.71 -22.71 7.40
C ALA A 145 -11.41 -22.31 6.67
N GLU A 146 -11.39 -22.42 5.35
CA GLU A 146 -10.27 -21.98 4.52
C GLU A 146 -10.09 -20.46 4.58
N TYR A 147 -11.16 -19.67 4.50
CA TYR A 147 -11.09 -18.20 4.61
C TYR A 147 -10.55 -17.75 5.97
N PHE A 148 -11.04 -18.34 7.07
CA PHE A 148 -10.51 -18.06 8.41
C PHE A 148 -9.01 -18.37 8.47
N SER A 149 -8.61 -19.54 8.00
CA SER A 149 -7.19 -19.98 8.02
C SER A 149 -6.29 -19.09 7.16
N LEU A 150 -6.82 -18.63 6.02
CA LEU A 150 -6.11 -17.73 5.12
C LEU A 150 -5.93 -16.34 5.74
N MET A 151 -6.93 -15.83 6.46
CA MET A 151 -6.83 -14.57 7.21
C MET A 151 -5.83 -14.67 8.35
N VAL A 152 -5.83 -15.79 9.10
CA VAL A 152 -4.80 -16.08 10.11
C VAL A 152 -3.40 -16.07 9.49
N LEU A 153 -3.22 -16.77 8.35
CA LEU A 153 -1.95 -16.76 7.63
C LEU A 153 -1.55 -15.34 7.20
N GLY A 154 -2.47 -14.54 6.67
CA GLY A 154 -2.23 -13.16 6.27
C GLY A 154 -1.79 -12.27 7.44
N LEU A 155 -2.41 -12.41 8.62
CA LEU A 155 -2.00 -11.71 9.83
C LEU A 155 -0.61 -12.16 10.31
N ILE A 156 -0.30 -13.47 10.26
CA ILE A 156 1.05 -13.95 10.57
C ILE A 156 2.09 -13.39 9.59
N PHE A 157 1.79 -13.32 8.29
CA PHE A 157 2.69 -12.67 7.33
C PHE A 157 2.95 -11.20 7.68
N ALA A 158 1.94 -10.47 8.15
CA ALA A 158 2.13 -9.10 8.63
C ALA A 158 3.09 -9.04 9.83
N VAL A 159 3.06 -10.02 10.75
CA VAL A 159 4.03 -10.11 11.86
C VAL A 159 5.45 -10.39 11.36
N VAL A 160 5.58 -11.30 10.40
CA VAL A 160 6.88 -11.75 9.88
C VAL A 160 7.62 -10.59 9.21
N LEU A 161 6.89 -9.77 8.45
CA LEU A 161 7.44 -8.66 7.68
C LEU A 161 7.41 -7.32 8.42
N ALA A 162 6.73 -7.23 9.56
CA ALA A 162 6.80 -6.05 10.41
C ALA A 162 8.23 -5.81 10.92
N LYS A 163 8.65 -4.56 10.86
CA LYS A 163 9.92 -4.07 11.39
C LYS A 163 9.91 -4.12 12.92
N GLY A 164 11.09 -4.36 13.49
CA GLY A 164 11.29 -4.38 14.93
C GLY A 164 10.81 -5.68 15.59
N SER A 165 10.30 -5.57 16.82
CA SER A 165 10.00 -6.75 17.65
C SER A 165 8.74 -7.48 17.19
N VAL A 166 8.87 -8.79 16.99
CA VAL A 166 7.76 -9.73 16.71
C VAL A 166 6.63 -9.58 17.73
N LEU A 167 6.98 -9.41 19.01
CA LEU A 167 5.99 -9.27 20.08
C LEU A 167 5.20 -7.97 19.93
N LYS A 168 5.87 -6.87 19.54
CA LYS A 168 5.21 -5.59 19.25
C LYS A 168 4.25 -5.76 18.07
N ALA A 169 4.68 -6.41 16.98
CA ALA A 169 3.82 -6.66 15.82
C ALA A 169 2.59 -7.52 16.16
N ILE A 170 2.75 -8.58 16.96
CA ILE A 170 1.63 -9.40 17.46
C ILE A 170 0.68 -8.53 18.30
N ALA A 171 1.22 -7.71 19.21
CA ALA A 171 0.41 -6.81 20.03
C ALA A 171 -0.41 -5.84 19.16
N MET A 172 0.17 -5.31 18.08
CA MET A 172 -0.54 -4.44 17.14
C MET A 172 -1.68 -5.16 16.43
N ILE A 173 -1.49 -6.40 15.99
CA ILE A 173 -2.56 -7.20 15.38
C ILE A 173 -3.67 -7.47 16.37
N VAL A 174 -3.34 -7.94 17.57
CA VAL A 174 -4.33 -8.21 18.62
C VAL A 174 -5.09 -6.93 18.97
N PHE A 175 -4.39 -5.81 19.08
CA PHE A 175 -5.02 -4.52 19.32
C PHE A 175 -5.96 -4.12 18.19
N GLY A 176 -5.55 -4.27 16.92
CA GLY A 176 -6.43 -4.06 15.76
C GLY A 176 -7.67 -4.96 15.76
N LEU A 177 -7.51 -6.24 16.07
CA LEU A 177 -8.62 -7.19 16.20
C LEU A 177 -9.59 -6.76 17.32
N LEU A 178 -9.09 -6.31 18.47
CA LEU A 178 -9.91 -5.79 19.56
C LEU A 178 -10.67 -4.53 19.13
N LEU A 179 -10.03 -3.60 18.42
CA LEU A 179 -10.70 -2.40 17.91
C LEU A 179 -11.81 -2.74 16.89
N SER A 180 -11.64 -3.82 16.12
CA SER A 180 -12.63 -4.23 15.10
C SER A 180 -13.92 -4.82 15.64
N ILE A 181 -13.89 -5.34 16.87
CA ILE A 181 -15.06 -5.95 17.52
C ILE A 181 -15.78 -4.97 18.46
N VAL A 182 -15.34 -3.71 18.51
CA VAL A 182 -16.05 -2.63 19.20
C VAL A 182 -17.36 -2.36 18.46
N GLY A 183 -18.47 -2.31 19.20
CA GLY A 183 -19.80 -2.03 18.66
C GLY A 183 -20.80 -3.14 18.91
N SER A 184 -21.89 -3.11 18.17
CA SER A 184 -22.96 -4.11 18.28
C SER A 184 -22.61 -5.36 17.49
N ASP A 185 -22.71 -6.53 18.12
CA ASP A 185 -22.53 -7.80 17.44
C ASP A 185 -23.65 -8.04 16.41
N ILE A 186 -23.27 -8.35 15.18
CA ILE A 186 -24.22 -8.54 14.07
C ILE A 186 -25.14 -9.76 14.30
N GLU A 187 -24.63 -10.81 14.94
CA GLU A 187 -25.36 -12.07 15.13
C GLU A 187 -26.27 -12.05 16.38
N THR A 188 -25.79 -11.52 17.50
CA THR A 188 -26.49 -11.57 18.79
C THR A 188 -27.12 -10.24 19.21
N GLY A 189 -26.76 -9.13 18.56
CA GLY A 189 -27.16 -7.78 18.97
C GLY A 189 -26.52 -7.30 20.28
N ALA A 190 -25.62 -8.09 20.88
CA ALA A 190 -24.97 -7.72 22.13
C ALA A 190 -23.96 -6.60 21.92
N SER A 191 -23.97 -5.60 22.82
CA SER A 191 -22.98 -4.52 22.81
C SER A 191 -21.62 -5.01 23.31
N ARG A 192 -20.56 -4.77 22.53
CA ARG A 192 -19.18 -5.16 22.84
C ARG A 192 -18.28 -3.94 22.90
N MET A 193 -17.65 -3.72 24.05
CA MET A 193 -16.68 -2.62 24.26
C MET A 193 -17.19 -1.23 23.83
N ALA A 194 -18.51 -1.02 23.83
CA ALA A 194 -19.09 0.30 23.56
C ALA A 194 -19.11 1.20 24.81
N PHE A 195 -18.80 0.65 26.00
CA PHE A 195 -18.71 1.38 27.28
C PHE A 195 -19.92 2.27 27.60
N ASN A 196 -21.12 1.88 27.14
CA ASN A 196 -22.35 2.66 27.25
C ASN A 196 -22.30 4.06 26.60
N ILE A 197 -21.41 4.23 25.61
CA ILE A 197 -21.32 5.40 24.73
C ILE A 197 -22.11 5.07 23.45
N PRO A 198 -23.23 5.76 23.16
CA PRO A 198 -24.07 5.48 22.00
C PRO A 198 -23.31 5.50 20.67
N GLU A 199 -22.39 6.45 20.51
CA GLU A 199 -21.59 6.62 19.29
C GLU A 199 -20.61 5.46 19.05
N LEU A 200 -20.27 4.69 20.09
CA LEU A 200 -19.47 3.47 19.93
C LEU A 200 -20.31 2.23 19.63
N ALA A 201 -21.65 2.32 19.63
CA ALA A 201 -22.52 1.20 19.30
C ALA A 201 -22.44 0.82 17.82
N ASP A 202 -22.15 1.78 16.95
CA ASP A 202 -21.88 1.59 15.51
C ASP A 202 -20.44 1.11 15.25
N GLY A 203 -19.63 1.02 16.30
CA GLY A 203 -18.23 0.60 16.25
C GLY A 203 -17.27 1.74 15.93
N LEU A 204 -15.98 1.40 15.80
CA LEU A 204 -14.95 2.37 15.44
C LEU A 204 -14.82 2.48 13.92
N GLY A 205 -15.09 3.66 13.38
CA GLY A 205 -14.94 3.93 11.95
C GLY A 205 -13.52 3.63 11.47
N PHE A 206 -13.38 2.72 10.49
CA PHE A 206 -12.08 2.35 9.93
C PHE A 206 -11.30 3.57 9.40
N ALA A 207 -11.98 4.47 8.67
CA ALA A 207 -11.39 5.70 8.16
C ALA A 207 -10.89 6.62 9.30
N THR A 208 -11.64 6.70 10.40
CA THR A 208 -11.31 7.48 11.60
C THR A 208 -10.02 6.99 12.25
N VAL A 209 -9.91 5.67 12.46
CA VAL A 209 -8.71 5.05 13.06
C VAL A 209 -7.52 5.18 12.11
N ALA A 210 -7.69 4.86 10.82
CA ALA A 210 -6.63 4.97 9.82
C ALA A 210 -6.08 6.40 9.71
N MET A 211 -6.96 7.40 9.68
CA MET A 211 -6.56 8.80 9.58
C MET A 211 -5.89 9.31 10.85
N GLY A 212 -6.34 8.88 12.03
CA GLY A 212 -5.61 9.16 13.27
C GLY A 212 -4.21 8.55 13.24
N VAL A 213 -4.13 7.23 13.07
CA VAL A 213 -2.89 6.45 13.22
C VAL A 213 -1.85 6.73 12.13
N PHE A 214 -2.25 7.04 10.89
CA PHE A 214 -1.31 7.33 9.80
C PHE A 214 -1.34 8.77 9.33
N GLY A 215 -2.46 9.46 9.44
CA GLY A 215 -2.57 10.84 9.00
C GLY A 215 -2.02 11.81 10.05
N PHE A 216 -2.71 11.89 11.19
CA PHE A 216 -2.38 12.84 12.26
C PHE A 216 -1.09 12.45 12.98
N ALA A 217 -0.89 11.17 13.28
CA ALA A 217 0.32 10.70 13.93
C ALA A 217 1.60 11.07 13.14
N GLU A 218 1.54 10.95 11.82
CA GLU A 218 2.66 11.26 10.94
C GLU A 218 2.95 12.77 10.93
N ILE A 219 1.92 13.61 10.93
CA ILE A 219 2.09 15.06 11.07
C ILE A 219 2.75 15.41 12.40
N ILE A 220 2.30 14.82 13.52
CA ILE A 220 2.87 15.05 14.85
C ILE A 220 4.33 14.59 14.89
N ARG A 221 4.64 13.42 14.32
CA ARG A 221 6.00 12.88 14.20
C ARG A 221 6.94 13.81 13.45
N ASN A 222 6.49 14.35 12.31
CA ASN A 222 7.29 15.29 11.52
C ASN A 222 7.53 16.62 12.25
N LEU A 223 6.59 17.07 13.08
CA LEU A 223 6.78 18.25 13.92
C LEU A 223 7.76 18.01 15.07
N ASP A 224 7.73 16.81 15.68
CA ASP A 224 8.63 16.41 16.77
C ASP A 224 10.08 16.22 16.31
N ALA A 225 10.30 15.68 15.10
CA ALA A 225 11.64 15.47 14.53
C ALA A 225 12.40 16.78 14.19
N GLY A 226 11.77 17.94 14.40
CA GLY A 226 12.33 19.25 14.08
C GLY A 226 12.06 19.65 12.63
N ALA A 227 11.26 20.70 12.45
CA ALA A 227 10.92 21.26 11.13
C ALA A 227 12.12 21.88 10.37
N GLU A 228 13.33 21.85 10.94
CA GLU A 228 14.57 22.43 10.41
C GLU A 228 15.60 21.36 9.98
N MET A 229 15.15 20.28 9.32
CA MET A 229 16.13 19.49 8.56
C MET A 229 16.64 20.39 7.43
N ASN A 230 17.93 20.77 7.47
CA ASN A 230 18.61 21.56 6.44
C ASN A 230 18.38 20.90 5.07
N ARG A 231 17.35 21.36 4.37
CA ARG A 231 17.01 20.92 3.02
C ARG A 231 18.01 21.57 2.09
N ASP A 232 19.18 20.97 1.97
CA ASP A 232 20.05 21.18 0.82
C ASP A 232 19.34 20.61 -0.41
N LEU A 233 18.31 21.32 -0.86
CA LEU A 233 17.72 21.14 -2.18
C LEU A 233 18.88 21.22 -3.14
N VAL A 234 19.08 20.19 -3.97
CA VAL A 234 20.02 20.28 -5.08
C VAL A 234 19.57 21.46 -5.94
N GLN A 235 20.21 22.62 -5.77
CA GLN A 235 19.78 23.90 -6.35
C GLN A 235 20.02 23.97 -7.87
N GLN A 236 20.46 22.87 -8.48
CA GLN A 236 20.75 22.83 -9.91
C GLN A 236 19.45 22.86 -10.71
N LYS A 237 19.41 23.71 -11.74
CA LYS A 237 18.36 23.65 -12.76
C LYS A 237 18.37 22.23 -13.34
N ILE A 238 17.23 21.54 -13.27
CA ILE A 238 17.07 20.23 -13.91
C ILE A 238 17.13 20.46 -15.43
N THR A 239 18.26 20.13 -16.03
CA THR A 239 18.49 20.21 -17.48
C THR A 239 18.54 18.80 -18.07
N GLY A 240 18.02 18.60 -19.28
CA GLY A 240 18.13 17.33 -20.00
C GLY A 240 17.27 16.21 -19.42
N LEU A 241 15.94 16.37 -19.44
CA LEU A 241 14.98 15.33 -18.99
C LEU A 241 15.07 14.03 -19.80
N MET A 242 15.56 14.08 -21.04
CA MET A 242 15.62 12.90 -21.90
C MET A 242 16.85 12.04 -21.58
N PRO A 243 16.67 10.76 -21.21
CA PRO A 243 17.76 9.83 -21.00
C PRO A 243 18.50 9.57 -22.32
N THR A 244 19.80 9.29 -22.25
CA THR A 244 20.59 8.95 -23.43
C THR A 244 20.20 7.57 -23.96
N ARG A 245 20.54 7.25 -25.22
CA ARG A 245 20.36 5.89 -25.74
C ARG A 245 21.05 4.84 -24.89
N LYS A 246 22.23 5.18 -24.35
CA LYS A 246 22.98 4.32 -23.44
C LYS A 246 22.24 4.09 -22.13
N ASP A 247 21.65 5.14 -21.56
CA ASP A 247 20.82 5.04 -20.35
C ASP A 247 19.65 4.08 -20.54
N LEU A 248 18.99 4.15 -21.71
CA LEU A 248 17.90 3.22 -22.04
C LEU A 248 18.38 1.78 -22.20
N THR A 249 19.51 1.55 -22.90
CA THR A 249 20.04 0.20 -23.10
C THR A 249 20.55 -0.43 -21.81
N ASP A 250 21.17 0.36 -20.94
CA ASP A 250 21.70 -0.11 -19.66
C ASP A 250 20.54 -0.38 -18.67
N SER A 251 19.46 0.41 -18.73
CA SER A 251 18.31 0.28 -17.84
C SER A 251 17.31 -0.81 -18.25
N ALA A 252 17.14 -1.08 -19.55
CA ALA A 252 16.09 -1.99 -20.03
C ALA A 252 16.14 -3.41 -19.40
N PRO A 253 17.31 -4.06 -19.26
CA PRO A 253 17.40 -5.35 -18.59
C PRO A 253 17.06 -5.26 -17.09
N ALA A 254 17.41 -4.16 -16.43
CA ALA A 254 17.10 -3.93 -15.01
C ALA A 254 15.60 -3.71 -14.80
N ILE A 255 14.95 -2.94 -15.69
CA ILE A 255 13.50 -2.75 -15.70
C ILE A 255 12.78 -4.12 -15.81
N LEU A 256 13.22 -4.97 -16.73
CA LEU A 256 12.59 -6.29 -16.93
C LEU A 256 12.75 -7.18 -15.69
N ARG A 257 13.97 -7.30 -15.16
CA ARG A 257 14.25 -8.12 -13.95
C ARG A 257 13.52 -7.58 -12.72
N GLY A 258 13.53 -6.27 -12.52
CA GLY A 258 12.79 -5.59 -11.46
C GLY A 258 11.29 -5.84 -11.56
N THR A 259 10.71 -5.71 -12.77
CA THR A 259 9.29 -5.99 -13.02
C THR A 259 8.92 -7.43 -12.66
N VAL A 260 9.75 -8.41 -13.02
CA VAL A 260 9.50 -9.83 -12.71
C VAL A 260 9.55 -10.06 -11.19
N LEU A 261 10.61 -9.59 -10.52
CA LEU A 261 10.75 -9.73 -9.07
C LEU A 261 9.60 -9.05 -8.32
N GLY A 262 9.28 -7.81 -8.70
CA GLY A 262 8.17 -7.05 -8.12
C GLY A 262 6.83 -7.73 -8.31
N SER A 263 6.57 -8.26 -9.51
CA SER A 263 5.30 -8.95 -9.79
C SER A 263 5.11 -10.22 -8.96
N ILE A 264 6.18 -10.98 -8.72
CA ILE A 264 6.12 -12.21 -7.90
C ILE A 264 5.95 -11.84 -6.42
N LEU A 265 6.77 -10.91 -5.94
CA LEU A 265 6.80 -10.55 -4.53
C LEU A 265 5.58 -9.72 -4.12
N GLY A 266 4.98 -8.94 -5.02
CA GLY A 266 3.79 -8.13 -4.73
C GLY A 266 2.52 -8.93 -4.46
N ILE A 267 2.44 -10.16 -4.96
CA ILE A 267 1.33 -11.09 -4.64
C ILE A 267 1.46 -11.61 -3.20
N LEU A 268 2.68 -11.65 -2.65
CA LEU A 268 2.92 -12.16 -1.31
C LEU A 268 2.44 -11.16 -0.24
N PRO A 269 1.69 -11.64 0.78
CA PRO A 269 1.29 -10.80 1.90
C PRO A 269 2.47 -10.41 2.79
N GLY A 270 2.33 -9.25 3.44
CA GLY A 270 3.25 -8.71 4.44
C GLY A 270 4.13 -7.54 3.96
N GLY A 271 4.01 -7.03 2.74
CA GLY A 271 4.86 -5.92 2.28
C GLY A 271 5.94 -6.31 1.27
N GLY A 272 5.60 -7.23 0.37
CA GLY A 272 6.47 -7.67 -0.72
C GLY A 272 7.03 -6.56 -1.61
N ALA A 273 6.44 -5.35 -1.62
CA ALA A 273 6.99 -4.20 -2.35
C ALA A 273 8.35 -3.74 -1.83
N VAL A 274 8.55 -3.68 -0.50
CA VAL A 274 9.84 -3.27 0.09
C VAL A 274 10.90 -4.33 -0.22
N ILE A 275 10.56 -5.60 0.00
CA ILE A 275 11.45 -6.73 -0.31
C ILE A 275 11.80 -6.74 -1.80
N ALA A 276 10.84 -6.45 -2.68
CA ALA A 276 11.06 -6.40 -4.12
C ALA A 276 12.08 -5.34 -4.52
N SER A 277 11.97 -4.12 -4.00
CA SER A 277 12.92 -3.05 -4.30
C SER A 277 14.34 -3.38 -3.85
N PHE A 278 14.51 -3.89 -2.62
CA PHE A 278 15.83 -4.32 -2.11
C PHE A 278 16.40 -5.54 -2.83
N ALA A 279 15.55 -6.54 -3.13
CA ALA A 279 15.95 -7.73 -3.87
C ALA A 279 16.38 -7.37 -5.30
N ALA A 280 15.64 -6.49 -5.96
CA ALA A 280 16.01 -5.99 -7.29
C ALA A 280 17.36 -5.27 -7.26
N TYR A 281 17.59 -4.38 -6.29
CA TYR A 281 18.88 -3.69 -6.14
C TYR A 281 20.04 -4.67 -5.93
N THR A 282 19.84 -5.64 -5.03
CA THR A 282 20.85 -6.65 -4.72
C THR A 282 21.16 -7.52 -5.95
N LEU A 283 20.13 -7.91 -6.70
CA LEU A 283 20.28 -8.68 -7.93
C LEU A 283 21.04 -7.87 -8.99
N GLU A 284 20.71 -6.60 -9.16
CA GLU A 284 21.40 -5.72 -10.10
C GLU A 284 22.87 -5.54 -9.74
N LYS A 285 23.17 -5.30 -8.46
CA LYS A 285 24.55 -5.19 -7.97
C LYS A 285 25.36 -6.47 -8.20
N LYS A 286 24.74 -7.64 -8.02
CA LYS A 286 25.38 -8.95 -8.24
C LYS A 286 25.62 -9.26 -9.72
N LEU A 287 24.70 -8.87 -10.60
CA LEU A 287 24.81 -9.13 -12.04
C LEU A 287 25.65 -8.08 -12.79
N ALA A 288 25.90 -6.93 -12.16
CA ALA A 288 26.65 -5.86 -12.77
C ALA A 288 28.10 -6.26 -13.07
N LYS A 289 28.55 -5.97 -14.29
CA LYS A 289 29.96 -6.14 -14.68
C LYS A 289 30.92 -5.30 -13.83
N ASN A 290 30.45 -4.15 -13.35
CA ASN A 290 31.19 -3.29 -12.42
C ASN A 290 30.29 -2.88 -11.23
N PRO A 291 30.28 -3.69 -10.15
CA PRO A 291 29.48 -3.42 -8.95
C PRO A 291 29.87 -2.15 -8.19
N SER A 292 31.08 -1.60 -8.40
CA SER A 292 31.58 -0.43 -7.68
C SER A 292 30.85 0.89 -7.99
N ARG A 293 30.00 0.89 -9.04
CA ARG A 293 29.16 2.05 -9.42
C ARG A 293 27.90 2.18 -8.56
N PHE A 294 27.43 1.10 -7.94
CA PHE A 294 26.24 1.10 -7.09
C PHE A 294 26.53 1.89 -5.81
N GLY A 295 25.61 2.79 -5.42
CA GLY A 295 25.84 3.80 -4.39
C GLY A 295 26.61 5.03 -4.88
N ARG A 296 26.93 5.10 -6.18
CA ARG A 296 27.65 6.22 -6.82
C ARG A 296 26.93 6.74 -8.07
N GLY A 297 25.67 6.36 -8.28
CA GLY A 297 24.84 6.83 -9.39
C GLY A 297 24.74 5.84 -10.55
N ALA A 298 24.65 4.54 -10.25
CA ALA A 298 24.33 3.51 -11.24
C ALA A 298 22.85 3.59 -11.64
N ILE A 299 22.58 3.74 -12.94
CA ILE A 299 21.21 3.90 -13.45
C ILE A 299 20.37 2.63 -13.27
N GLU A 300 21.02 1.47 -13.30
CA GLU A 300 20.42 0.17 -13.02
C GLU A 300 19.93 0.08 -11.56
N GLY A 301 20.63 0.77 -10.64
CA GLY A 301 20.26 0.91 -9.23
C GLY A 301 19.04 1.79 -8.99
N VAL A 302 18.57 2.53 -10.01
CA VAL A 302 17.29 3.26 -9.99
C VAL A 302 16.23 2.46 -10.73
N ALA A 303 16.56 1.99 -11.95
CA ALA A 303 15.62 1.34 -12.86
C ALA A 303 15.04 0.04 -12.30
N GLY A 304 15.89 -0.83 -11.73
CA GLY A 304 15.45 -2.12 -11.18
C GLY A 304 14.53 -1.97 -9.97
N PRO A 305 14.94 -1.25 -8.91
CA PRO A 305 14.13 -1.06 -7.71
C PRO A 305 12.82 -0.33 -7.94
N GLU A 306 12.77 0.67 -8.83
CA GLU A 306 11.53 1.39 -9.15
C GLU A 306 10.55 0.53 -9.95
N SER A 307 11.04 -0.25 -10.94
CA SER A 307 10.21 -1.23 -11.62
C SER A 307 9.69 -2.31 -10.67
N ALA A 308 10.51 -2.74 -9.71
CA ALA A 308 10.10 -3.71 -8.70
C ALA A 308 9.04 -3.15 -7.73
N ASN A 309 9.22 -1.91 -7.25
CA ASN A 309 8.26 -1.20 -6.41
C ASN A 309 6.89 -1.11 -7.09
N ASN A 310 6.86 -0.61 -8.33
CA ASN A 310 5.61 -0.35 -9.04
C ASN A 310 4.92 -1.64 -9.51
N ALA A 311 5.68 -2.65 -9.95
CA ALA A 311 5.11 -3.96 -10.24
C ALA A 311 4.50 -4.60 -8.98
N ALA A 312 5.20 -4.51 -7.84
CA ALA A 312 4.69 -5.05 -6.58
C ALA A 312 3.45 -4.31 -6.08
N ALA A 313 3.45 -2.98 -6.20
CA ALA A 313 2.31 -2.13 -5.86
C ALA A 313 1.06 -2.54 -6.66
N GLN A 314 1.17 -2.72 -7.97
CA GLN A 314 0.02 -3.12 -8.78
C GLN A 314 -0.39 -4.57 -8.58
N THR A 315 0.56 -5.51 -8.54
CA THR A 315 0.24 -6.92 -8.31
C THR A 315 -0.34 -7.19 -6.92
N SER A 316 -0.18 -6.28 -5.96
CA SER A 316 -0.84 -6.34 -4.66
C SER A 316 -2.38 -6.26 -4.73
N PHE A 317 -2.94 -5.76 -5.83
CA PHE A 317 -4.39 -5.81 -6.08
C PHE A 317 -4.89 -7.21 -6.40
N ILE A 318 -4.02 -8.12 -6.85
CA ILE A 318 -4.42 -9.49 -7.20
C ILE A 318 -5.02 -10.22 -6.00
N PRO A 319 -4.30 -10.42 -4.87
CA PRO A 319 -4.86 -11.09 -3.70
C PRO A 319 -6.03 -10.31 -3.09
N LEU A 320 -6.02 -8.98 -3.17
CA LEU A 320 -7.14 -8.15 -2.72
C LEU A 320 -8.42 -8.48 -3.50
N LEU A 321 -8.37 -8.45 -4.84
CA LEU A 321 -9.55 -8.64 -5.69
C LEU A 321 -10.01 -10.09 -5.77
N THR A 322 -9.08 -11.04 -5.64
CA THR A 322 -9.38 -12.47 -5.83
C THR A 322 -9.66 -13.20 -4.52
N LEU A 323 -8.91 -12.88 -3.45
CA LEU A 323 -9.00 -13.55 -2.15
C LEU A 323 -9.65 -12.66 -1.08
N GLY A 324 -9.80 -11.35 -1.33
CA GLY A 324 -10.31 -10.41 -0.33
C GLY A 324 -9.30 -10.08 0.78
N ILE A 325 -8.02 -10.44 0.58
CA ILE A 325 -7.00 -10.30 1.61
C ILE A 325 -6.01 -9.20 1.23
N PRO A 326 -5.85 -8.18 2.08
CA PRO A 326 -4.90 -7.11 1.85
C PRO A 326 -3.46 -7.61 2.11
N PRO A 327 -2.57 -7.57 1.12
CA PRO A 327 -1.17 -7.95 1.32
C PRO A 327 -0.33 -6.90 2.06
N ASN A 328 -0.83 -5.68 2.21
CA ASN A 328 -0.15 -4.59 2.91
C ASN A 328 -1.16 -3.57 3.46
N ALA A 329 -0.70 -2.60 4.25
CA ALA A 329 -1.56 -1.60 4.89
C ALA A 329 -2.34 -0.73 3.89
N VAL A 330 -1.76 -0.39 2.74
CA VAL A 330 -2.50 0.38 1.71
C VAL A 330 -3.65 -0.45 1.13
N MET A 331 -3.44 -1.74 0.88
CA MET A 331 -4.51 -2.62 0.45
C MET A 331 -5.55 -2.85 1.56
N ALA A 332 -5.16 -2.75 2.84
CA ALA A 332 -6.13 -2.76 3.94
C ALA A 332 -7.05 -1.52 3.89
N LEU A 333 -6.48 -0.35 3.55
CA LEU A 333 -7.27 0.86 3.27
C LEU A 333 -8.23 0.65 2.09
N MET A 334 -7.79 -0.06 1.05
CA MET A 334 -8.65 -0.41 -0.09
C MET A 334 -9.79 -1.37 0.30
N VAL A 335 -9.54 -2.38 1.15
CA VAL A 335 -10.61 -3.25 1.70
C VAL A 335 -11.61 -2.41 2.49
N GLY A 336 -11.12 -1.49 3.33
CA GLY A 336 -11.97 -0.56 4.08
C GLY A 336 -12.82 0.30 3.14
N ALA A 337 -12.22 0.85 2.08
CA ALA A 337 -12.94 1.61 1.05
C ALA A 337 -14.04 0.79 0.38
N MET A 338 -13.71 -0.43 -0.06
CA MET A 338 -14.68 -1.35 -0.68
C MET A 338 -15.83 -1.64 0.28
N THR A 339 -15.52 -1.93 1.54
CA THR A 339 -16.51 -2.26 2.58
C THR A 339 -17.45 -1.08 2.85
N ILE A 340 -16.93 0.15 2.92
CA ILE A 340 -17.72 1.37 3.08
C ILE A 340 -18.65 1.60 1.88
N HIS A 341 -18.20 1.25 0.67
CA HIS A 341 -19.04 1.26 -0.54
C HIS A 341 -19.97 0.04 -0.65
N GLY A 342 -20.11 -0.78 0.40
CA GLY A 342 -20.99 -1.95 0.42
C GLY A 342 -20.49 -3.12 -0.42
N ILE A 343 -19.21 -3.15 -0.76
CA ILE A 343 -18.58 -4.20 -1.56
C ILE A 343 -17.71 -5.04 -0.63
N VAL A 344 -18.09 -6.30 -0.46
CA VAL A 344 -17.28 -7.28 0.29
C VAL A 344 -16.17 -7.80 -0.62
N PRO A 345 -14.89 -7.55 -0.32
CA PRO A 345 -13.78 -8.05 -1.14
C PRO A 345 -13.73 -9.58 -1.15
N GLY A 346 -13.29 -10.15 -2.28
CA GLY A 346 -13.21 -11.59 -2.45
C GLY A 346 -13.57 -12.04 -3.86
N PRO A 347 -13.64 -13.37 -4.09
CA PRO A 347 -13.78 -13.94 -5.44
C PRO A 347 -15.10 -13.57 -6.09
N GLN A 348 -16.13 -13.32 -5.29
CA GLN A 348 -17.43 -12.94 -5.79
C GLN A 348 -17.44 -11.54 -6.41
N VAL A 349 -16.49 -10.66 -6.08
CA VAL A 349 -16.43 -9.30 -6.65
C VAL A 349 -16.22 -9.37 -8.16
N MET A 350 -15.36 -10.27 -8.64
CA MET A 350 -15.11 -10.49 -10.07
C MET A 350 -16.38 -10.90 -10.84
N GLN A 351 -17.32 -11.59 -10.18
CA GLN A 351 -18.57 -12.07 -10.79
C GLN A 351 -19.73 -11.10 -10.61
N LYS A 352 -19.90 -10.54 -9.41
CA LYS A 352 -21.02 -9.67 -9.03
C LYS A 352 -20.80 -8.21 -9.45
N GLN A 353 -19.54 -7.79 -9.57
CA GLN A 353 -19.14 -6.41 -9.85
C GLN A 353 -18.11 -6.37 -11.00
N PRO A 354 -18.44 -6.90 -12.20
CA PRO A 354 -17.50 -6.93 -13.32
C PRO A 354 -17.06 -5.54 -13.76
N ASP A 355 -17.96 -4.55 -13.73
CA ASP A 355 -17.70 -3.16 -14.05
C ASP A 355 -16.59 -2.58 -13.16
N LEU A 356 -16.64 -2.92 -11.87
CA LEU A 356 -15.67 -2.46 -10.88
C LEU A 356 -14.31 -3.09 -11.13
N VAL A 357 -14.24 -4.42 -11.25
CA VAL A 357 -12.95 -5.10 -11.37
C VAL A 357 -12.28 -4.78 -12.69
N TRP A 358 -13.00 -4.92 -13.81
CA TRP A 358 -12.43 -4.68 -15.13
C TRP A 358 -12.25 -3.20 -15.41
N GLY A 359 -13.14 -2.34 -14.93
CA GLY A 359 -12.97 -0.88 -15.00
C GLY A 359 -11.74 -0.43 -14.23
N MET A 360 -11.50 -0.98 -13.03
CA MET A 360 -10.31 -0.66 -12.26
C MET A 360 -9.04 -1.19 -12.95
N ILE A 361 -9.00 -2.45 -13.38
CA ILE A 361 -7.85 -3.02 -14.13
C ILE A 361 -7.55 -2.19 -15.37
N ALA A 362 -8.55 -1.85 -16.18
CA ALA A 362 -8.35 -1.04 -17.38
C ALA A 362 -7.85 0.37 -17.05
N SER A 363 -8.35 0.97 -15.97
CA SER A 363 -7.89 2.28 -15.51
C SER A 363 -6.45 2.27 -15.02
N MET A 364 -5.86 1.13 -14.64
CA MET A 364 -4.44 1.06 -14.26
C MET A 364 -3.54 1.43 -15.45
N TRP A 365 -3.83 0.99 -16.68
CA TRP A 365 -3.05 1.42 -17.86
C TRP A 365 -3.19 2.93 -18.10
N ILE A 366 -4.43 3.44 -18.01
CA ILE A 366 -4.73 4.85 -18.20
C ILE A 366 -4.02 5.70 -17.15
N GLY A 367 -4.09 5.30 -15.88
CA GLY A 367 -3.46 5.96 -14.75
C GLY A 367 -1.93 5.98 -14.87
N ASN A 368 -1.30 4.85 -15.23
CA ASN A 368 0.14 4.83 -15.47
C ASN A 368 0.55 5.78 -16.61
N LEU A 369 -0.23 5.84 -17.69
CA LEU A 369 0.02 6.77 -18.78
C LEU A 369 -0.13 8.24 -18.33
N MET A 370 -1.20 8.54 -17.58
CA MET A 370 -1.41 9.86 -16.97
C MET A 370 -0.25 10.22 -16.05
N LEU A 371 0.27 9.29 -15.26
CA LEU A 371 1.38 9.53 -14.35
C LEU A 371 2.67 9.89 -15.06
N ILE A 372 2.99 9.30 -16.22
CA ILE A 372 4.11 9.77 -17.06
C ILE A 372 3.89 11.23 -17.46
N ILE A 373 2.69 11.54 -17.96
CA ILE A 373 2.32 12.87 -18.48
C ILE A 373 2.30 13.92 -17.35
N ILE A 374 1.99 13.52 -16.12
CA ILE A 374 1.97 14.40 -14.95
C ILE A 374 3.38 14.54 -14.38
N ASN A 375 4.14 13.46 -14.25
CA ASN A 375 5.42 13.49 -13.54
C ASN A 375 6.55 14.12 -14.38
N LEU A 376 6.70 13.77 -15.66
CA LEU A 376 7.86 14.25 -16.45
C LEU A 376 7.78 15.73 -16.87
N PRO A 377 6.66 16.25 -17.41
CA PRO A 377 6.55 17.65 -17.78
C PRO A 377 6.44 18.59 -16.57
N LEU A 378 5.80 18.14 -15.48
CA LEU A 378 5.56 18.97 -14.30
C LEU A 378 6.64 18.84 -13.22
N VAL A 379 7.77 18.16 -13.46
CA VAL A 379 8.90 18.08 -12.52
C VAL A 379 9.25 19.45 -11.94
N GLY A 380 9.31 20.50 -12.78
CA GLY A 380 9.63 21.85 -12.33
C GLY A 380 8.59 22.48 -11.39
N ILE A 381 7.34 22.01 -11.41
CA ILE A 381 6.28 22.39 -10.47
C ILE A 381 6.44 21.57 -9.18
N TRP A 382 6.67 20.26 -9.27
CA TRP A 382 6.91 19.38 -8.13
C TRP A 382 8.09 19.85 -7.28
N VAL A 383 9.18 20.27 -7.92
CA VAL A 383 10.35 20.86 -7.25
C VAL A 383 10.02 22.16 -6.51
N ARG A 384 9.11 22.98 -7.06
CA ARG A 384 8.65 24.19 -6.38
C ARG A 384 7.74 23.86 -5.20
N LEU A 385 6.92 22.80 -5.30
CA LEU A 385 6.05 22.34 -4.23
C LEU A 385 6.85 21.93 -2.99
N LEU A 386 8.05 21.36 -3.16
CA LEU A 386 8.97 21.06 -2.05
C LEU A 386 9.32 22.28 -1.19
N ARG A 387 9.16 23.50 -1.71
CA ARG A 387 9.42 24.76 -1.01
C ARG A 387 8.21 25.27 -0.22
N VAL A 388 7.06 24.62 -0.30
CA VAL A 388 5.88 25.02 0.48
C VAL A 388 6.19 24.85 1.97
N PRO A 389 5.96 25.87 2.81
CA PRO A 389 6.28 25.79 4.23
C PRO A 389 5.32 24.83 4.95
N TYR A 390 5.89 23.90 5.72
CA TYR A 390 5.13 22.95 6.53
C TYR A 390 4.11 23.61 7.47
N ARG A 391 4.44 24.82 7.95
CA ARG A 391 3.56 25.65 8.80
C ARG A 391 2.19 25.91 8.17
N LEU A 392 2.09 25.97 6.83
CA LEU A 392 0.81 26.14 6.13
C LEU A 392 0.19 24.79 5.74
N MET A 393 1.05 23.85 5.36
CA MET A 393 0.65 22.56 4.82
C MET A 393 -0.03 21.66 5.86
N PHE A 394 0.60 21.46 7.02
CA PHE A 394 0.09 20.55 8.05
C PHE A 394 -1.25 21.00 8.64
N PRO A 395 -1.48 22.28 9.02
CA PRO A 395 -2.79 22.71 9.48
C PRO A 395 -3.87 22.56 8.41
N SER A 396 -3.56 22.82 7.15
CA SER A 396 -4.51 22.64 6.04
C SER A 396 -4.92 21.17 5.91
N ILE A 397 -3.95 20.26 5.97
CA ILE A 397 -4.22 18.81 5.94
C ILE A 397 -5.12 18.40 7.11
N VAL A 398 -4.82 18.83 8.33
CA VAL A 398 -5.63 18.52 9.52
C VAL A 398 -7.06 19.02 9.37
N ILE A 399 -7.26 20.23 8.84
CA ILE A 399 -8.59 20.78 8.57
C ILE A 399 -9.35 19.93 7.54
N PHE A 400 -8.73 19.61 6.40
CA PHE A 400 -9.38 18.79 5.37
C PHE A 400 -9.71 17.38 5.87
N CYS A 401 -8.82 16.79 6.68
CA CYS A 401 -9.04 15.51 7.35
C CYS A 401 -10.21 15.56 8.32
N ALA A 402 -10.30 16.60 9.16
CA ALA A 402 -11.41 16.79 10.09
C ALA A 402 -12.74 16.97 9.34
N ILE A 403 -12.76 17.75 8.25
CA ILE A 403 -13.93 17.89 7.37
C ILE A 403 -14.31 16.54 6.76
N GLY A 404 -13.33 15.79 6.26
CA GLY A 404 -13.53 14.47 5.65
C GLY A 404 -14.18 13.49 6.63
N ILE A 405 -13.61 13.33 7.83
CA ILE A 405 -14.15 12.45 8.88
C ILE A 405 -15.55 12.90 9.31
N TYR A 406 -15.75 14.20 9.53
CA TYR A 406 -17.06 14.72 9.93
C TYR A 406 -18.14 14.45 8.87
N SER A 407 -17.78 14.53 7.58
CA SER A 407 -18.73 14.33 6.47
C SER A 407 -19.30 12.93 6.35
N VAL A 408 -18.70 11.93 7.01
CA VAL A 408 -19.11 10.52 6.93
C VAL A 408 -20.42 10.29 7.68
N ASN A 409 -20.40 10.59 8.99
CA ASN A 409 -21.51 10.30 9.90
C ASN A 409 -22.15 11.58 10.47
N ASN A 410 -21.65 12.78 10.11
CA ASN A 410 -22.01 14.05 10.74
C ASN A 410 -21.83 14.02 12.28
N ALA A 411 -20.87 13.23 12.76
CA ALA A 411 -20.61 13.00 14.18
C ALA A 411 -19.33 13.73 14.61
N PRO A 412 -19.40 14.72 15.51
CA PRO A 412 -18.21 15.36 16.09
C PRO A 412 -17.30 14.38 16.83
N VAL A 413 -17.88 13.31 17.38
CA VAL A 413 -17.16 12.26 18.12
C VAL A 413 -16.12 11.57 17.23
N ASP A 414 -16.40 11.39 15.93
CA ASP A 414 -15.44 10.78 15.01
C ASP A 414 -14.18 11.65 14.86
N VAL A 415 -14.33 12.98 14.81
CA VAL A 415 -13.18 13.90 14.72
C VAL A 415 -12.33 13.84 16.00
N ILE A 416 -12.98 13.76 17.16
CA ILE A 416 -12.30 13.61 18.45
C ILE A 416 -11.56 12.27 18.51
N LEU A 417 -12.21 11.18 18.11
CA LEU A 417 -11.61 9.85 18.07
C LEU A 417 -10.41 9.82 17.13
N ALA A 418 -10.48 10.42 15.95
CA ALA A 418 -9.33 10.53 15.05
C ALA A 418 -8.17 11.29 15.71
N GLY A 419 -8.45 12.37 16.44
CA GLY A 419 -7.44 13.08 17.23
C GLY A 419 -6.79 12.19 18.30
N VAL A 420 -7.59 11.43 19.05
CA VAL A 420 -7.12 10.45 20.04
C VAL A 420 -6.24 9.38 19.38
N PHE A 421 -6.70 8.79 18.27
CA PHE A 421 -5.91 7.82 17.51
C PHE A 421 -4.66 8.45 16.87
N GLY A 422 -4.66 9.76 16.61
CA GLY A 422 -3.47 10.52 16.23
C GLY A 422 -2.41 10.54 17.32
N LEU A 423 -2.82 10.80 18.57
CA LEU A 423 -1.93 10.74 19.72
C LEU A 423 -1.45 9.32 20.01
N VAL A 424 -2.35 8.33 19.95
CA VAL A 424 -2.01 6.91 20.12
C VAL A 424 -1.05 6.45 19.02
N GLY A 425 -1.33 6.77 17.76
CA GLY A 425 -0.46 6.46 16.62
C GLY A 425 0.93 7.07 16.78
N TYR A 426 1.01 8.34 17.18
CA TYR A 426 2.29 8.99 17.44
C TYR A 426 3.05 8.31 18.61
N TRP A 427 2.34 7.96 19.69
CA TRP A 427 2.93 7.22 20.80
C TRP A 427 3.47 5.85 20.38
N LEU A 428 2.72 5.11 19.56
CA LEU A 428 3.13 3.82 19.01
C LEU A 428 4.41 3.95 18.19
N ILE A 429 4.44 4.91 17.26
CA ILE A 429 5.61 5.15 16.40
C ILE A 429 6.82 5.55 17.24
N LYS A 430 6.64 6.41 18.25
CA LYS A 430 7.72 6.84 19.16
C LYS A 430 8.34 5.71 19.97
N HIS A 431 7.59 4.63 20.21
CA HIS A 431 8.05 3.44 20.94
C HIS A 431 8.38 2.27 20.00
N ASP A 432 8.63 2.52 18.72
CA ASP A 432 8.97 1.51 17.69
C ASP A 432 7.90 0.40 17.54
N PHE A 433 6.63 0.74 17.71
CA PHE A 433 5.52 -0.12 17.29
C PHE A 433 5.12 0.26 15.87
N GLU A 434 5.17 -0.71 14.96
CA GLU A 434 4.72 -0.49 13.60
C GLU A 434 3.18 -0.47 13.53
N PRO A 435 2.53 0.61 13.06
CA PRO A 435 1.07 0.68 13.07
C PRO A 435 0.39 -0.11 11.93
N ALA A 436 1.13 -0.55 10.91
CA ALA A 436 0.57 -1.26 9.75
C ALA A 436 -0.17 -2.57 10.10
N PRO A 437 0.38 -3.45 10.96
CA PRO A 437 -0.34 -4.63 11.45
C PRO A 437 -1.63 -4.33 12.22
N LEU A 438 -1.76 -3.15 12.85
CA LEU A 438 -3.00 -2.73 13.52
C LEU A 438 -4.16 -2.63 12.53
N LEU A 439 -3.98 -1.88 11.43
CA LEU A 439 -5.05 -1.73 10.45
C LEU A 439 -5.37 -3.04 9.72
N LEU A 440 -4.36 -3.88 9.48
CA LEU A 440 -4.59 -5.22 8.93
C LEU A 440 -5.46 -6.06 9.88
N GLY A 441 -5.16 -6.04 11.19
CA GLY A 441 -6.00 -6.66 12.21
C GLY A 441 -7.41 -6.07 12.24
N MET A 442 -7.54 -4.74 12.16
CA MET A 442 -8.82 -4.05 12.23
C MET A 442 -9.74 -4.40 11.04
N VAL A 443 -9.16 -4.52 9.85
CA VAL A 443 -9.88 -4.84 8.62
C VAL A 443 -10.23 -6.33 8.53
N LEU A 444 -9.27 -7.20 8.88
CA LEU A 444 -9.46 -8.64 8.79
C LEU A 444 -10.27 -9.21 9.95
N GLY A 445 -10.34 -8.52 11.09
CA GLY A 445 -11.02 -9.00 12.30
C GLY A 445 -12.49 -9.39 12.08
N PRO A 446 -13.35 -8.53 11.51
CA PRO A 446 -14.75 -8.86 11.29
C PRO A 446 -14.92 -10.01 10.31
N LEU A 447 -14.12 -10.01 9.23
CA LEU A 447 -14.12 -11.08 8.24
C LEU A 447 -13.66 -12.42 8.84
N MET A 448 -12.66 -12.38 9.72
CA MET A 448 -12.13 -13.54 10.40
C MET A 448 -13.14 -14.10 11.41
N GLU A 449 -13.79 -13.23 12.19
CA GLU A 449 -14.83 -13.61 13.14
C GLU A 449 -16.05 -14.23 12.43
N GLU A 450 -16.54 -13.62 11.35
CA GLU A 450 -17.68 -14.14 10.58
C GLU A 450 -17.37 -15.53 10.01
N ASN A 451 -16.19 -15.71 9.41
CA ASN A 451 -15.80 -16.99 8.83
C ASN A 451 -15.54 -18.06 9.90
N LEU A 452 -14.97 -17.70 11.05
CA LEU A 452 -14.82 -18.58 12.21
C LEU A 452 -16.18 -19.08 12.70
N ARG A 453 -17.10 -18.15 12.96
CA ARG A 453 -18.46 -18.47 13.43
C ARG A 453 -19.19 -19.34 12.42
N ARG A 454 -19.16 -18.97 11.14
CA ARG A 454 -19.80 -19.73 10.05
C ARG A 454 -19.21 -21.15 9.95
N ALA A 455 -17.89 -21.32 10.07
CA ALA A 455 -17.25 -22.64 10.07
C ALA A 455 -17.73 -23.51 11.25
N LEU A 456 -17.73 -22.95 12.46
CA LEU A 456 -18.15 -23.66 13.67
C LEU A 456 -19.65 -23.96 13.69
N LEU A 457 -20.50 -23.07 13.17
CA LEU A 457 -21.93 -23.34 13.06
C LEU A 457 -22.19 -24.51 12.10
N ILE A 458 -21.50 -24.56 10.95
CA ILE A 458 -21.60 -25.66 9.99
C ILE A 458 -21.08 -26.97 10.59
N SER A 459 -19.99 -26.93 11.35
CA SER A 459 -19.42 -28.11 12.03
C SER A 459 -20.08 -28.45 13.36
N ARG A 460 -21.16 -27.74 13.75
CA ARG A 460 -21.87 -27.92 15.03
C ARG A 460 -20.97 -27.77 16.27
N GLY A 461 -20.02 -26.85 16.20
CA GLY A 461 -19.07 -26.53 17.27
C GLY A 461 -17.78 -27.36 17.24
N ASP A 462 -17.60 -28.24 16.27
CA ASP A 462 -16.38 -29.04 16.15
C ASP A 462 -15.22 -28.22 15.52
N TRP A 463 -14.21 -27.94 16.33
CA TRP A 463 -12.98 -27.26 15.93
C TRP A 463 -12.07 -28.13 15.04
N SER A 464 -12.29 -29.45 15.01
CA SER A 464 -11.54 -30.34 14.12
C SER A 464 -11.76 -30.01 12.64
N VAL A 465 -12.78 -29.23 12.29
CA VAL A 465 -13.05 -28.73 10.93
C VAL A 465 -11.82 -28.08 10.29
N PHE A 466 -10.99 -27.38 11.08
CA PHE A 466 -9.78 -26.71 10.60
C PHE A 466 -8.63 -27.67 10.28
N LEU A 467 -8.67 -28.89 10.81
CA LEU A 467 -7.66 -29.93 10.58
C LEU A 467 -8.14 -31.00 9.59
N THR A 468 -9.44 -31.30 9.60
CA THR A 468 -10.07 -32.27 8.71
C THR A 468 -10.22 -31.73 7.29
N ARG A 469 -10.33 -30.41 7.13
CA ARG A 469 -10.24 -29.76 5.82
C ARG A 469 -8.77 -29.54 5.42
N PRO A 470 -8.28 -30.21 4.36
CA PRO A 470 -6.85 -30.24 4.04
C PRO A 470 -6.27 -28.87 3.69
N LEU A 471 -7.04 -28.01 3.00
CA LEU A 471 -6.58 -26.66 2.67
C LEU A 471 -6.43 -25.78 3.91
N SER A 472 -7.44 -25.79 4.79
CA SER A 472 -7.39 -25.09 6.08
C SER A 472 -6.20 -25.57 6.92
N ALA A 473 -6.02 -26.89 7.02
CA ALA A 473 -4.92 -27.49 7.78
C ALA A 473 -3.55 -27.07 7.25
N VAL A 474 -3.35 -27.09 5.93
CA VAL A 474 -2.10 -26.65 5.30
C VAL A 474 -1.82 -25.17 5.55
N LEU A 475 -2.84 -24.31 5.41
CA LEU A 475 -2.69 -22.86 5.66
C LEU A 475 -2.31 -22.58 7.12
N LEU A 476 -2.97 -23.24 8.07
CA LEU A 476 -2.65 -23.12 9.50
C LEU A 476 -1.28 -23.71 9.84
N ALA A 477 -0.88 -24.82 9.21
CA ALA A 477 0.44 -25.40 9.38
C ALA A 477 1.54 -24.45 8.89
N ILE A 478 1.34 -23.80 7.73
CA ILE A 478 2.27 -22.78 7.22
C ILE A 478 2.30 -21.58 8.17
N ALA A 479 1.15 -21.11 8.65
CA ALA A 479 1.09 -20.00 9.60
C ALA A 479 1.83 -20.33 10.91
N ALA A 480 1.62 -21.52 11.47
CA ALA A 480 2.33 -21.99 12.65
C ALA A 480 3.84 -22.11 12.40
N PHE A 481 4.24 -22.69 11.26
CA PHE A 481 5.64 -22.81 10.87
C PHE A 481 6.33 -21.43 10.76
N LEU A 482 5.71 -20.47 10.07
CA LEU A 482 6.23 -19.11 9.95
C LEU A 482 6.34 -18.42 11.31
N LEU A 483 5.32 -18.56 12.17
CA LEU A 483 5.36 -17.98 13.51
C LEU A 483 6.49 -18.58 14.35
N ILE A 484 6.65 -19.91 14.34
CA ILE A 484 7.73 -20.61 15.05
C ILE A 484 9.10 -20.13 14.54
N LEU A 485 9.30 -20.08 13.22
CA LEU A 485 10.54 -19.58 12.62
C LEU A 485 10.86 -18.14 13.07
N THR A 486 9.85 -17.30 13.19
CA THR A 486 10.01 -15.88 13.54
C THR A 486 10.24 -15.68 15.04
N VAL A 487 9.75 -16.58 15.88
CA VAL A 487 9.95 -16.54 17.34
C VAL A 487 11.30 -17.17 17.75
N LEU A 488 11.85 -18.08 16.94
CA LEU A 488 13.10 -18.77 17.25
C LEU A 488 14.31 -17.79 17.36
N PRO A 489 15.09 -17.84 18.46
CA PRO A 489 16.15 -16.85 18.75
C PRO A 489 17.26 -16.78 17.70
N VAL A 490 17.62 -17.94 17.13
CA VAL A 490 18.73 -18.09 16.16
C VAL A 490 18.45 -17.34 14.86
N LEU A 491 17.17 -17.17 14.50
CA LEU A 491 16.75 -16.45 13.29
C LEU A 491 16.40 -14.97 13.58
N ARG A 492 16.02 -14.63 14.81
CA ARG A 492 15.88 -13.23 15.24
C ARG A 492 17.18 -12.45 15.09
N ALA A 493 18.31 -13.02 15.51
CA ALA A 493 19.62 -12.38 15.41
C ALA A 493 20.03 -12.07 13.95
N LYS A 494 19.76 -12.98 13.01
CA LYS A 494 20.05 -12.74 11.58
C LYS A 494 19.07 -11.78 10.92
N ARG A 495 17.83 -11.71 11.40
CA ARG A 495 16.84 -10.75 10.91
C ARG A 495 17.20 -9.32 11.31
N ASP A 496 17.61 -9.14 12.56
CA ASP A 496 18.05 -7.85 13.07
C ASP A 496 19.26 -7.34 12.27
N GLU A 497 20.25 -8.20 11.95
CA GLU A 497 21.38 -7.85 11.06
C GLU A 497 20.95 -7.35 9.67
N VAL A 498 20.02 -8.05 9.00
CA VAL A 498 19.55 -7.71 7.63
C VAL A 498 18.82 -6.37 7.59
N PHE A 499 18.10 -5.99 8.65
CA PHE A 499 17.44 -4.69 8.73
C PHE A 499 18.36 -3.58 9.25
N THR A 500 19.33 -3.86 10.12
CA THR A 500 20.35 -2.86 10.51
C THR A 500 21.33 -2.50 9.40
N GLU A 501 21.66 -3.42 8.48
CA GLU A 501 22.45 -3.08 7.27
C GLU A 501 21.69 -2.15 6.30
N SER A 502 20.38 -1.98 6.48
CA SER A 502 19.58 -1.03 5.69
C SER A 502 19.48 0.37 6.31
N GLU A 503 20.00 0.57 7.53
CA GLU A 503 20.01 1.85 8.25
C GLU A 503 21.39 2.56 8.26
N ASN A 504 22.47 1.86 7.90
CA ASN A 504 23.82 2.41 7.70
C ASN A 504 24.15 2.54 6.21
#